data_AF-A0A929ERB9-F1
#
_entry.id   AF-A0A929ERB9-F1
#
_cell.length_a   1.000
_cell.length_b   1.000
_cell.length_c   1.000
_cell.angle_alpha   90.00
_cell.angle_beta   90.00
_cell.angle_gamma   90.00
#
_symmetry.space_group_name_H-M   'P 1'
#
loop_
_entity.id
_entity.type
_entity.pdbx_description
1 polymer ?
#
loop_
_entity_poly.entity_id
_entity_poly.type
_entity_poly.pdbx_seq_one_letter_code
_entity_poly.pdbx_strand_id
1 'polypeptide(L)' 'VRRIKEEAGTNPMVVATGGLARLISAESEEIELVDDDLTLEGLRIIFERNQGEEK' A
#
# COMPACT_ATOMS: atom_id res chain seq x y z
N VAL A 1 0.42 9.47 9.98
CA VAL A 1 -0.72 9.36 9.05
C VAL A 1 -1.78 10.45 9.28
N ARG A 2 -2.25 10.70 10.51
CA ARG A 2 -3.25 11.75 10.83
C ARG A 2 -3.01 13.11 10.13
N ARG A 3 -1.81 13.68 10.23
CA ARG A 3 -1.45 14.94 9.53
C ARG A 3 -1.62 14.87 8.00
N ILE A 4 -1.27 13.74 7.39
CA ILE A 4 -1.44 13.53 5.93
C ILE A 4 -2.93 13.48 5.57
N LYS A 5 -3.77 12.83 6.40
CA LYS A 5 -5.23 12.82 6.22
C LYS A 5 -5.82 14.23 6.32
N GLU A 6 -5.38 15.00 7.31
CA GLU A 6 -5.78 16.41 7.51
C GLU A 6 -5.41 17.26 6.28
N GLU A 7 -4.16 17.17 5.80
CA GLU A 7 -3.70 17.91 4.62
C GLU A 7 -4.41 17.49 3.33
N ALA A 8 -4.72 16.20 3.19
CA ALA A 8 -5.45 15.67 2.03
C ALA A 8 -6.95 16.04 2.05
N GLY A 9 -7.49 16.52 3.18
CA GLY A 9 -8.91 16.84 3.34
C GLY A 9 -9.87 15.66 3.14
N THR A 10 -9.34 14.43 3.21
CA THR A 10 -10.08 13.18 2.97
C THR A 10 -9.67 12.12 4.00
N ASN A 11 -10.43 11.03 4.11
CA ASN A 11 -10.06 9.88 4.92
C ASN A 11 -9.66 8.69 4.03
N PRO A 12 -8.44 8.68 3.47
CA PRO A 12 -7.96 7.57 2.66
C PRO A 12 -7.76 6.31 3.50
N MET A 13 -7.95 5.16 2.86
CA MET A 13 -7.59 3.86 3.43
C MET A 13 -6.09 3.79 3.69
N VAL A 14 -5.70 3.32 4.87
CA VAL A 14 -4.29 3.18 5.27
C VAL A 14 -3.84 1.73 5.14
N VAL A 15 -2.98 1.48 4.16
CA VAL A 15 -2.38 0.16 3.92
C VAL A 15 -0.90 0.19 4.31
N ALA A 16 -0.44 -0.84 5.01
CA ALA A 16 0.98 -1.05 5.36
C ALA A 16 1.53 -2.32 4.71
N THR A 17 2.83 -2.33 4.41
CA THR A 17 3.56 -3.48 3.83
C THR A 17 4.98 -3.55 4.40
N GLY A 18 5.68 -4.65 4.17
CA GLY A 18 7.05 -4.88 4.62
C GLY A 18 7.15 -5.62 5.97
N GLY A 19 8.33 -6.16 6.27
CA GLY A 19 8.51 -7.17 7.33
C GLY A 19 8.13 -6.72 8.76
N LEU A 20 8.12 -5.43 9.05
CA LEU A 20 7.72 -4.89 10.36
C LEU A 20 6.26 -4.42 10.41
N ALA A 21 5.53 -4.42 9.29
CA ALA A 21 4.18 -3.88 9.21
C ALA A 21 3.22 -4.59 10.15
N ARG A 22 3.30 -5.93 10.25
CA ARG A 22 2.48 -6.72 11.18
C ARG A 22 2.70 -6.33 12.64
N LEU A 23 3.97 -6.17 13.05
CA LEU A 23 4.33 -5.75 14.40
C LEU A 23 3.78 -4.36 14.71
N ILE A 24 3.95 -3.41 13.80
CA ILE A 24 3.48 -2.02 13.99
C ILE A 24 1.95 -1.95 13.96
N SER A 25 1.30 -2.73 13.10
CA SER A 25 -0.17 -2.73 12.95
C SER A 25 -0.90 -3.14 14.23
N ALA A 26 -0.30 -4.03 15.04
CA ALA A 26 -0.89 -4.46 16.30
C ALA A 26 -1.08 -3.30 17.31
N GLU A 27 -0.23 -2.28 17.22
CA GLU A 27 -0.22 -1.12 18.12
C GLU A 27 -0.69 0.17 17.42
N SER A 28 -1.22 0.07 16.19
CA SER A 28 -1.63 1.23 15.40
C SER A 28 -3.14 1.27 15.20
N GLU A 29 -3.77 2.37 15.64
CA GLU A 29 -5.18 2.66 15.37
C GLU A 29 -5.45 3.12 13.92
N GLU A 30 -4.39 3.45 13.16
CA GLU A 30 -4.55 4.06 11.84
C GLU A 30 -4.45 3.06 10.69
N ILE A 31 -3.77 1.91 10.87
CA ILE A 31 -3.55 0.93 9.80
C ILE A 31 -4.79 0.04 9.66
N GLU A 32 -5.38 0.01 8.46
CA GLU A 32 -6.60 -0.75 8.17
C GLU A 32 -6.31 -2.10 7.50
N LEU A 33 -5.19 -2.19 6.77
CA LEU A 33 -4.77 -3.41 6.08
C LEU A 33 -3.25 -3.56 6.11
N VAL A 34 -2.78 -4.79 6.33
CA VAL A 34 -1.40 -5.18 6.06
C VAL A 34 -1.38 -6.11 4.85
N ASP A 35 -0.65 -5.72 3.81
CA ASP A 35 -0.47 -6.47 2.57
C ASP A 35 1.02 -6.73 2.34
N ASP A 36 1.45 -7.98 2.50
CA ASP A 36 2.85 -8.38 2.38
C ASP A 36 3.33 -8.43 0.90
N ASP A 37 2.41 -8.61 -0.04
CA ASP A 37 2.71 -8.77 -1.47
C ASP A 37 2.49 -7.49 -2.29
N LEU A 38 2.09 -6.38 -1.63
CA LEU A 38 1.73 -5.11 -2.28
C LEU A 38 2.72 -4.65 -3.37
N THR A 39 4.03 -4.76 -3.09
CA THR A 39 5.07 -4.40 -4.06
C THR A 39 5.13 -5.38 -5.23
N LEU A 40 5.04 -6.68 -4.97
CA LEU A 40 5.11 -7.72 -6.00
C LEU A 40 3.90 -7.65 -6.92
N GLU A 41 2.71 -7.42 -6.37
CA GLU A 41 1.49 -7.20 -7.13
C GLU A 41 1.60 -5.95 -8.01
N GLY A 42 2.14 -4.85 -7.47
CA GLY A 42 2.44 -3.65 -8.25
C GLY A 42 3.42 -3.92 -9.40
N LEU A 43 4.49 -4.66 -9.16
CA LEU A 43 5.46 -5.06 -10.19
C LEU A 43 4.83 -5.96 -11.27
N ARG A 44 3.97 -6.90 -10.88
CA ARG A 44 3.21 -7.75 -11.80
C ARG A 44 2.30 -6.93 -12.71
N ILE A 45 1.53 -6.00 -12.13
CA ILE A 45 0.66 -5.09 -12.90
C ILE A 45 1.49 -4.24 -13.87
N ILE A 46 2.63 -3.70 -13.43
CA ILE A 46 3.52 -2.92 -14.30
C ILE A 46 4.03 -3.80 -15.44
N PHE A 47 4.51 -5.01 -15.14
CA PHE A 47 4.97 -5.96 -16.16
C PHE A 47 3.88 -6.24 -17.19
N GLU A 48 2.68 -6.65 -16.75
CA GLU A 48 1.54 -6.96 -17.62
C GLU A 48 1.15 -5.78 -18.53
N ARG A 49 1.15 -4.54 -18.00
CA ARG A 49 0.88 -3.33 -18.79
C ARG A 49 1.91 -3.10 -19.90
N ASN A 50 3.16 -3.49 -19.68
CA ASN A 50 4.25 -3.32 -20.64
C ASN A 50 4.41 -4.52 -21.60
N GLN A 51 3.65 -5.60 -21.45
CA GLN A 51 3.62 -6.72 -22.41
C GLN A 51 2.85 -6.36 -23.71
N GLY A 52 2.17 -5.21 -23.76
CA GLY A 52 1.37 -4.74 -24.90
C GLY A 52 2.09 -3.84 -25.91
N GLU A 53 3.43 -3.89 -26.01
CA GLU A 53 4.21 -3.32 -27.13
C GLU A 53 5.11 -4.36 -27.81
N GLU A 54 4.66 -5.62 -27.92
CA GLU A 54 5.17 -6.49 -28.98
C GLU A 54 4.57 -6.02 -30.32
N LYS A 55 5.35 -5.24 -31.08
CA LYS A 55 5.17 -5.10 -32.53
C LYS A 55 5.66 -6.34 -33.25
#